data_AF-A0A8X6X901-F1
#
_entry.id   AF-A0A8X6X901-F1
#
_cell.length_a   1.000
_cell.length_b   1.000
_cell.length_c   1.000
_cell.angle_alpha   90.00
_cell.angle_beta   90.00
_cell.angle_gamma   90.00
#
_symmetry.space_group_name_H-M   'P 1'
#
loop_
_entity.id
_entity.type
_entity.pdbx_description
1 polymer ?
#
loop_
_entity_poly.entity_id
_entity_poly.type
_entity_poly.pdbx_seq_one_letter_code
_entity_poly.pdbx_strand_id
1 'polypeptide(L)'
;MDGIDDENTFLLDDELHSDTDTDISSNCLDYSSDDSCSELSSDEDLSSARIFTEVDVKNPPVPCPRFKFSGIPSVHVQFDDTSDVLQFYETFIDFSLMSKIVEETNKYAKQCIQSSVARQFSKSKFWVETTVEGLHVFFALNILQGIVKKPGIDHYWSKRYSTNTPFFSKIMSHHRFCLLQHYLYFSDNAAFDPQNHKCPRLVKVWPVLKHLNEKFSETVTPERDVTIDESFMLFKGRLGWKQFIPLKRARFGVKCFMLCESVSGYVWSIIIYTGKDTFLKPEYSKLCFSSQIVLTVMEPLLHKGYCLTIDNYYYSPELAENLFHVERTYMAH
;
A
#
# COMPACT_ATOMS: atom_id res chain seq x y z
N MET A 1 47.73 -46.46 -28.87
CA MET A 1 47.80 -47.92 -28.74
C MET A 1 47.75 -48.21 -27.26
N ASP A 2 46.67 -48.64 -26.63
CA ASP A 2 45.31 -49.05 -26.99
C ASP A 2 44.45 -48.64 -25.77
N GLY A 3 43.22 -48.12 -25.84
CA GLY A 3 42.12 -48.44 -26.72
C GLY A 3 41.26 -49.54 -26.08
N ILE A 4 40.24 -49.16 -25.28
CA ILE A 4 38.94 -49.84 -25.10
C ILE A 4 38.00 -48.83 -24.42
N ASP A 5 36.93 -48.52 -25.15
CA ASP A 5 35.72 -47.83 -24.73
C ASP A 5 34.85 -48.73 -23.85
N ASP A 6 34.04 -48.15 -22.97
CA ASP A 6 32.65 -48.60 -22.84
C ASP A 6 31.76 -47.48 -22.28
N GLU A 7 30.70 -47.22 -23.03
CA GLU A 7 29.60 -46.33 -22.73
C GLU A 7 28.81 -46.82 -21.50
N ASN A 8 28.35 -45.89 -20.66
CA ASN A 8 27.00 -46.00 -20.11
C ASN A 8 26.46 -44.66 -19.62
N THR A 9 25.65 -44.06 -20.48
CA THR A 9 24.62 -43.06 -20.24
C THR A 9 23.59 -43.58 -19.25
N PHE A 10 23.45 -43.05 -18.03
CA PHE A 10 22.22 -43.25 -17.25
C PHE A 10 21.88 -42.07 -16.30
N LEU A 11 20.86 -41.33 -16.74
CA LEU A 11 19.68 -40.83 -16.01
C LEU A 11 19.77 -39.66 -15.01
N LEU A 12 18.99 -38.63 -15.40
CA LEU A 12 18.34 -37.61 -14.61
C LEU A 12 17.42 -38.22 -13.55
N ASP A 13 17.50 -37.73 -12.32
CA ASP A 13 16.43 -37.85 -11.32
C ASP A 13 16.10 -36.45 -10.77
N ASP A 14 15.27 -35.73 -11.54
CA ASP A 14 14.40 -34.66 -11.00
C ASP A 14 13.12 -35.35 -10.51
N GLU A 15 13.06 -35.69 -9.22
CA GLU A 15 11.84 -36.23 -8.61
C GLU A 15 10.80 -35.12 -8.43
N LEU A 16 9.88 -35.12 -9.38
CA LEU A 16 8.55 -34.52 -9.35
C LEU A 16 7.71 -35.24 -8.30
N HIS A 17 7.35 -34.56 -7.20
CA HIS A 17 6.26 -35.04 -6.34
C HIS A 17 4.95 -34.35 -6.74
N SER A 18 4.11 -35.14 -7.39
CA SER A 18 2.68 -34.95 -7.56
C SER A 18 1.98 -34.96 -6.22
N ASP A 19 1.10 -34.00 -5.97
CA ASP A 19 -0.09 -34.24 -5.17
C ASP A 19 -1.29 -33.71 -5.96
N THR A 20 -2.23 -34.62 -6.12
CA THR A 20 -3.34 -34.65 -7.07
C THR A 20 -4.47 -33.70 -6.75
N ASP A 21 -5.17 -33.36 -7.83
CA ASP A 21 -6.31 -32.47 -7.96
C ASP A 21 -7.48 -32.75 -7.01
N THR A 22 -8.14 -31.68 -6.61
CA THR A 22 -9.58 -31.70 -6.40
C THR A 22 -10.16 -30.48 -7.10
N ASP A 23 -10.85 -30.76 -8.21
CA ASP A 23 -11.52 -29.84 -9.10
C ASP A 23 -12.46 -28.88 -8.35
N ILE A 24 -12.19 -27.58 -8.47
CA ILE A 24 -13.25 -26.56 -8.46
C ILE A 24 -13.02 -25.72 -9.71
N SER A 25 -14.01 -25.80 -10.60
CA SER A 25 -14.04 -25.23 -11.94
C SER A 25 -13.46 -23.81 -12.03
N SER A 26 -12.33 -23.73 -12.73
CA SER A 26 -11.70 -22.48 -13.13
C SER A 26 -12.50 -21.84 -14.26
N ASN A 27 -13.41 -20.92 -13.93
CA ASN A 27 -13.76 -19.85 -14.87
C ASN A 27 -12.59 -18.86 -14.90
N CYS A 28 -11.58 -19.17 -15.72
CA CYS A 28 -10.61 -18.19 -16.19
C CYS A 28 -11.35 -17.20 -17.09
N LEU A 29 -11.94 -16.18 -16.50
CA LEU A 29 -12.30 -14.97 -17.24
C LEU A 29 -11.06 -14.11 -17.31
N ASP A 30 -10.55 -13.95 -18.54
CA ASP A 30 -9.61 -12.91 -18.93
C ASP A 30 -10.07 -11.57 -18.35
N TYR A 31 -9.42 -11.12 -17.29
CA TYR A 31 -9.56 -9.75 -16.81
C TYR A 31 -8.54 -8.91 -17.59
N SER A 32 -8.91 -8.53 -18.81
CA SER A 32 -8.38 -7.32 -19.43
C SER A 32 -8.69 -6.17 -18.47
N SER A 33 -7.67 -5.58 -17.89
CA SER A 33 -7.79 -4.31 -17.17
C SER A 33 -7.92 -3.20 -18.20
N ASP A 34 -9.05 -3.17 -18.91
CA ASP A 34 -9.49 -1.98 -19.63
C ASP A 34 -10.06 -1.00 -18.60
N ASP A 35 -9.13 -0.38 -17.88
CA ASP A 35 -9.33 0.93 -17.25
C ASP A 35 -8.51 1.98 -18.03
N SER A 36 -8.24 1.69 -19.31
CA SER A 36 -8.20 2.74 -20.31
C SER A 36 -9.60 3.29 -20.38
N CYS A 37 -9.78 4.59 -20.18
CA CYS A 37 -11.00 5.28 -20.58
C CYS A 37 -11.43 4.67 -21.90
N SER A 38 -12.55 3.93 -21.89
CA SER A 38 -13.27 3.67 -23.10
C SER A 38 -13.54 5.07 -23.64
N GLU A 39 -12.80 5.46 -24.68
CA GLU A 39 -13.26 6.53 -25.54
C GLU A 39 -14.67 6.11 -25.90
N LEU A 40 -15.64 6.80 -25.30
CA LEU A 40 -17.00 6.75 -25.79
C LEU A 40 -16.86 7.27 -27.21
N SER A 41 -16.78 6.35 -28.15
CA SER A 41 -17.08 6.54 -29.56
C SER A 41 -18.59 6.84 -29.67
N SER A 42 -19.05 7.86 -28.96
CA SER A 42 -20.16 8.66 -29.45
C SER A 42 -19.54 9.56 -30.50
N ASP A 43 -19.93 9.35 -31.76
CA ASP A 43 -19.76 10.31 -32.86
C ASP A 43 -20.56 11.60 -32.57
N GLU A 44 -20.43 12.15 -31.36
CA GLU A 44 -20.86 13.49 -31.01
C GLU A 44 -19.87 14.44 -31.68
N ASP A 45 -20.41 15.38 -32.45
CA ASP A 45 -19.66 16.34 -33.23
C ASP A 45 -18.73 17.19 -32.33
N LEU A 46 -17.49 16.74 -32.18
CA LEU A 46 -16.41 17.41 -31.45
C LEU A 46 -16.04 18.78 -32.06
N SER A 47 -16.71 19.21 -33.14
CA SER A 47 -16.60 20.57 -33.67
C SER A 47 -16.90 21.63 -32.61
N SER A 48 -17.83 21.35 -31.69
CA SER A 48 -18.18 22.23 -30.56
C SER A 48 -17.14 22.24 -29.44
N ALA A 49 -16.46 21.12 -29.19
CA ALA A 49 -15.41 20.99 -28.17
C ALA A 49 -14.09 21.67 -28.58
N ARG A 50 -13.93 22.00 -29.87
CA ARG A 50 -12.76 22.70 -30.44
C ARG A 50 -13.02 24.17 -30.75
N ILE A 51 -13.96 24.80 -30.04
CA ILE A 51 -14.13 26.26 -30.10
C ILE A 51 -12.99 26.88 -29.28
N PHE A 52 -11.85 27.11 -29.93
CA PHE A 52 -10.79 27.93 -29.38
C PHE A 52 -11.32 29.35 -29.19
N THR A 53 -11.44 29.78 -27.94
CA THR A 53 -11.77 31.17 -27.63
C THR A 53 -10.47 31.98 -27.64
N GLU A 54 -10.42 33.02 -28.45
CA GLU A 54 -9.28 33.93 -28.46
C GLU A 54 -9.20 34.63 -27.09
N VAL A 55 -8.12 34.37 -26.35
CA VAL A 55 -7.89 35.03 -25.07
C VAL A 55 -7.42 36.45 -25.36
N ASP A 56 -8.25 37.44 -25.03
CA ASP A 56 -7.86 38.84 -25.12
C ASP A 56 -6.75 39.13 -24.09
N VAL A 57 -5.50 39.08 -24.54
CA VAL A 57 -4.30 39.33 -23.72
C VAL A 57 -4.30 40.76 -23.17
N LYS A 58 -5.02 41.70 -23.80
CA LYS A 58 -5.14 43.08 -23.32
C LYS A 58 -6.22 43.24 -22.26
N ASN A 59 -7.14 42.29 -22.16
CA ASN A 59 -8.24 42.31 -21.21
C ASN A 59 -8.48 40.89 -20.64
N PRO A 60 -7.50 40.37 -19.87
CA PRO A 60 -7.57 39.02 -19.35
C PRO A 60 -8.83 38.85 -18.48
N PRO A 61 -9.45 37.65 -18.47
CA PRO A 61 -10.54 37.36 -17.56
C PRO A 61 -10.10 37.66 -16.13
N VAL A 62 -11.03 38.17 -15.33
CA VAL A 62 -10.78 38.45 -13.91
C VAL A 62 -10.19 37.18 -13.28
N PRO A 63 -9.02 37.26 -12.61
CA PRO A 63 -8.42 36.09 -11.99
C PRO A 63 -9.45 35.43 -11.09
N CYS A 64 -9.55 34.09 -11.17
CA CYS A 64 -10.51 33.33 -10.37
C CYS A 64 -10.46 33.81 -8.91
N PRO A 65 -11.62 34.13 -8.29
CA PRO A 65 -11.66 34.58 -6.91
C PRO A 65 -10.88 33.60 -6.04
N ARG A 66 -9.86 34.09 -5.33
CA ARG A 66 -9.06 33.29 -4.38
C ARG A 66 -9.87 33.05 -3.10
N PHE A 67 -10.57 31.91 -2.99
CA PHE A 67 -10.98 31.25 -1.76
C PHE A 67 -9.89 31.47 -0.73
N LYS A 68 -10.27 32.17 0.32
CA LYS A 68 -9.37 32.41 1.44
C LYS A 68 -9.01 31.05 2.03
N PHE A 69 -7.73 30.72 1.99
CA PHE A 69 -7.21 29.55 2.69
C PHE A 69 -7.50 29.71 4.18
N SER A 70 -8.19 28.73 4.76
CA SER A 70 -8.60 28.73 6.17
C SER A 70 -7.88 27.67 7.00
N GLY A 71 -7.02 26.86 6.38
CA GLY A 71 -6.12 25.97 7.10
C GLY A 71 -5.09 26.75 7.91
N ILE A 72 -4.71 26.20 9.06
CA ILE A 72 -3.58 26.67 9.86
C ILE A 72 -2.53 25.56 9.78
N PRO A 73 -1.56 25.65 8.85
CA PRO A 73 -0.53 24.64 8.69
C PRO A 73 0.25 24.49 10.00
N SER A 74 0.39 23.25 10.45
CA SER A 74 1.01 22.95 11.73
C SER A 74 1.35 21.48 11.85
N VAL A 75 2.46 21.21 12.55
CA VAL A 75 2.75 19.88 13.08
C VAL A 75 2.20 19.84 14.50
N HIS A 76 1.29 18.90 14.76
CA HIS A 76 0.59 18.76 16.05
C HIS A 76 1.37 17.95 17.08
N VAL A 77 2.58 17.52 16.72
CA VAL A 77 3.49 16.78 17.59
C VAL A 77 4.67 17.69 17.94
N GLN A 78 5.00 17.72 19.23
CA GLN A 78 6.09 18.53 19.76
C GLN A 78 7.38 17.72 19.66
N PHE A 79 8.23 18.07 18.71
CA PHE A 79 9.61 17.59 18.64
C PHE A 79 10.54 18.74 18.98
N ASP A 80 11.59 18.47 19.75
CA ASP A 80 12.68 19.39 19.98
C ASP A 80 14.01 18.79 19.48
N ASP A 81 15.09 19.58 19.49
CA ASP A 81 16.41 19.13 19.03
C ASP A 81 17.00 17.99 19.89
N THR A 82 16.35 17.64 21.00
CA THR A 82 16.73 16.53 21.89
C THR A 82 15.83 15.30 21.75
N SER A 83 14.76 15.38 20.94
CA SER A 83 13.86 14.26 20.65
C SER A 83 14.61 13.10 19.99
N ASP A 84 14.42 11.91 20.55
CA ASP A 84 14.97 10.68 19.98
C ASP A 84 14.24 10.33 18.68
N VAL A 85 14.97 9.79 17.70
CA VAL A 85 14.44 9.30 16.41
C VAL A 85 13.32 8.28 16.65
N LEU A 86 13.40 7.52 17.74
CA LEU A 86 12.35 6.59 18.14
C LEU A 86 11.00 7.26 18.38
N GLN A 87 10.97 8.48 18.93
CA GLN A 87 9.74 9.22 19.20
C GLN A 87 8.97 9.56 17.91
N PHE A 88 9.69 9.87 16.83
CA PHE A 88 9.09 10.08 15.51
C PHE A 88 8.43 8.80 14.98
N TYR A 89 9.07 7.65 15.17
CA TYR A 89 8.52 6.37 14.77
C TYR A 89 7.28 5.99 15.61
N GLU A 90 7.35 6.18 16.92
CA GLU A 90 6.25 5.87 17.86
C GLU A 90 5.03 6.79 17.70
N THR A 91 5.20 7.93 17.04
CA THR A 91 4.07 8.81 16.65
C THR A 91 3.10 8.09 15.72
N PHE A 92 3.62 7.34 14.74
CA PHE A 92 2.82 6.63 13.74
C PHE A 92 2.59 5.16 14.09
N ILE A 93 3.57 4.54 14.74
CA ILE A 93 3.51 3.14 15.19
C ILE A 93 3.44 3.14 16.72
N ASP A 94 2.30 3.58 17.23
CA ASP A 94 2.12 3.78 18.65
C ASP A 94 1.96 2.46 19.42
N PHE A 95 2.00 2.55 20.75
CA PHE A 95 1.82 1.40 21.63
C PHE A 95 0.48 0.69 21.41
N SER A 96 -0.58 1.43 21.06
CA SER A 96 -1.92 0.85 20.84
C SER A 96 -1.92 -0.04 19.60
N LEU A 97 -1.39 0.46 18.48
CA LEU A 97 -1.23 -0.33 17.26
C LEU A 97 -0.34 -1.54 17.53
N MET A 98 0.83 -1.35 18.12
CA MET A 98 1.78 -2.43 18.37
C MET A 98 1.19 -3.51 19.28
N SER A 99 0.51 -3.12 20.35
CA SER A 99 -0.18 -4.06 21.24
C SER A 99 -1.22 -4.87 20.48
N LYS A 100 -1.96 -4.25 19.56
CA LYS A 100 -2.94 -4.95 18.73
C LYS A 100 -2.28 -5.96 17.78
N ILE A 101 -1.19 -5.57 17.12
CA ILE A 101 -0.45 -6.48 16.23
C ILE A 101 0.11 -7.68 17.01
N VAL A 102 0.62 -7.45 18.22
CA VAL A 102 1.11 -8.52 19.11
C VAL A 102 0.00 -9.48 19.49
N GLU A 103 -1.16 -8.97 19.91
CA GLU A 103 -2.33 -9.77 20.25
C GLU A 103 -2.75 -10.66 19.06
N GLU A 104 -2.93 -10.08 17.88
CA GLU A 104 -3.38 -10.81 16.70
C GLU A 104 -2.33 -11.79 16.18
N THR A 105 -1.05 -11.45 16.24
CA THR A 105 0.07 -12.35 15.89
C THR A 105 0.11 -13.56 16.80
N ASN A 106 0.01 -13.36 18.12
CA ASN A 106 0.00 -14.46 19.09
C ASN A 106 -1.25 -15.34 18.94
N LYS A 107 -2.41 -14.73 18.72
CA LYS A 107 -3.67 -15.44 18.46
C LYS A 107 -3.61 -16.27 17.19
N TYR A 108 -3.13 -15.69 16.08
CA TYR A 108 -2.97 -16.38 14.81
C TYR A 108 -1.99 -17.55 14.91
N ALA A 109 -0.84 -17.36 15.56
CA ALA A 109 0.12 -18.43 15.81
C ALA A 109 -0.52 -19.60 16.56
N LYS A 110 -1.29 -19.34 17.63
CA LYS A 110 -2.02 -20.38 18.38
C LYS A 110 -3.00 -21.13 17.48
N GLN A 111 -3.80 -20.42 16.69
CA GLN A 111 -4.77 -21.03 15.76
C GLN A 111 -4.08 -21.92 14.72
N CYS A 112 -2.98 -21.46 14.12
CA CYS A 112 -2.21 -22.24 13.16
C CYS A 112 -1.59 -23.49 13.81
N ILE A 113 -1.04 -23.37 15.02
CA ILE A 113 -0.44 -24.50 15.74
C ILE A 113 -1.50 -25.54 16.09
N GLN A 114 -2.68 -25.11 16.56
CA GLN A 114 -3.79 -25.99 16.94
C GLN A 114 -4.45 -26.66 15.73
N SER A 115 -4.62 -25.94 14.62
CA SER A 115 -5.23 -26.47 13.39
C SER A 115 -4.25 -27.31 12.56
N SER A 116 -2.95 -27.06 12.68
CA SER A 116 -1.95 -27.95 12.12
C SER A 116 -2.00 -29.26 12.91
N VAL A 117 -2.38 -30.36 12.24
CA VAL A 117 -1.96 -31.71 12.62
C VAL A 117 -0.44 -31.72 12.50
N ALA A 118 0.24 -31.12 13.48
CA ALA A 118 1.63 -30.70 13.32
C ALA A 118 2.45 -31.95 13.07
N ARG A 119 2.84 -32.18 11.81
CA ARG A 119 3.84 -33.17 11.43
C ARG A 119 4.94 -33.07 12.47
N GLN A 120 5.37 -34.21 12.97
CA GLN A 120 6.15 -34.42 14.20
C GLN A 120 7.41 -33.51 14.34
N PHE A 121 7.81 -32.82 13.27
CA PHE A 121 8.99 -31.96 13.12
C PHE A 121 8.71 -30.48 12.76
N SER A 122 7.48 -29.97 12.93
CA SER A 122 7.20 -28.56 12.59
C SER A 122 7.96 -27.57 13.47
N LYS A 123 8.62 -26.59 12.85
CA LYS A 123 9.26 -25.42 13.51
C LYS A 123 8.29 -24.64 14.40
N SER A 124 6.99 -24.78 14.16
CA SER A 124 5.90 -24.20 14.95
C SER A 124 5.91 -24.59 16.43
N LYS A 125 6.51 -25.73 16.79
CA LYS A 125 6.64 -26.18 18.19
C LYS A 125 7.52 -25.27 19.04
N PHE A 126 8.40 -24.48 18.41
CA PHE A 126 9.30 -23.55 19.08
C PHE A 126 8.72 -22.13 19.16
N TRP A 127 7.44 -21.95 18.83
CA TRP A 127 6.78 -20.67 19.00
C TRP A 127 6.72 -20.28 20.47
N VAL A 128 7.21 -19.07 20.75
CA VAL A 128 7.01 -18.37 22.01
C VAL A 128 6.23 -17.11 21.68
N GLU A 129 5.26 -16.76 22.53
CA GLU A 129 4.50 -15.52 22.35
C GLU A 129 5.45 -14.33 22.20
N THR A 130 5.11 -13.42 21.28
CA THR A 130 5.83 -12.17 21.11
C THR A 130 5.28 -11.10 22.05
N THR A 131 6.12 -10.14 22.40
CA THR A 131 5.75 -8.92 23.12
C THR A 131 5.90 -7.71 22.19
N VAL A 132 5.50 -6.53 22.68
CA VAL A 132 5.67 -5.26 21.96
C VAL A 132 7.15 -5.01 21.66
N GLU A 133 8.03 -5.18 22.64
CA GLU A 133 9.48 -5.02 22.50
C GLU A 133 10.04 -6.03 21.49
N GLY A 134 9.63 -7.29 21.58
CA GLY A 134 10.08 -8.34 20.65
C GLY A 134 9.68 -8.05 19.21
N LEU A 135 8.50 -7.47 19.00
CA LEU A 135 8.02 -7.11 17.67
C LEU A 135 8.66 -5.81 17.16
N HIS A 136 8.94 -4.82 18.02
CA HIS A 136 9.76 -3.67 17.64
C HIS A 136 11.15 -4.08 17.17
N VAL A 137 11.80 -5.01 17.89
CA VAL A 137 13.11 -5.54 17.46
C VAL A 137 13.00 -6.19 16.08
N PHE A 138 11.94 -6.95 15.82
CA PHE A 138 11.68 -7.53 14.50
C PHE A 138 11.51 -6.45 13.42
N PHE A 139 10.73 -5.40 13.65
CA PHE A 139 10.56 -4.30 12.71
C PHE A 139 11.85 -3.49 12.50
N ALA A 140 12.62 -3.24 13.57
CA ALA A 140 13.93 -2.59 13.48
C ALA A 140 14.89 -3.39 12.59
N LEU A 141 14.89 -4.72 12.67
CA LEU A 141 15.67 -5.57 11.77
C LEU A 141 15.19 -5.48 10.31
N ASN A 142 13.87 -5.37 10.06
CA ASN A 142 13.35 -5.18 8.71
C ASN A 142 13.74 -3.80 8.13
N ILE A 143 13.68 -2.74 8.94
CA ILE A 143 14.14 -1.40 8.57
C ILE A 143 15.66 -1.44 8.26
N LEU A 144 16.45 -2.14 9.07
CA LEU A 144 17.89 -2.28 8.85
C LEU A 144 18.22 -3.04 7.56
N GLN A 145 17.41 -4.03 7.15
CA GLN A 145 17.52 -4.67 5.82
C GLN A 145 17.20 -3.68 4.68
N GLY A 146 16.55 -2.56 4.98
CA GLY A 146 16.43 -1.37 4.13
C GLY A 146 17.77 -0.74 3.77
N ILE A 147 18.70 -0.72 4.73
CA ILE A 147 19.99 -0.04 4.65
C ILE A 147 21.09 -1.04 4.25
N VAL A 148 21.17 -2.15 4.97
CA VAL A 148 22.11 -3.23 4.69
C VAL A 148 21.41 -4.21 3.76
N LYS A 149 21.68 -4.15 2.45
CA LYS A 149 21.05 -5.05 1.47
C LYS A 149 21.88 -6.33 1.29
N LYS A 150 21.24 -7.49 1.44
CA LYS A 150 21.82 -8.81 1.10
C LYS A 150 20.98 -9.55 0.06
N PRO A 151 21.55 -10.53 -0.68
CA PRO A 151 20.84 -11.24 -1.75
C PRO A 151 19.60 -12.01 -1.31
N GLY A 152 19.56 -12.48 -0.06
CA GLY A 152 18.44 -13.24 0.48
C GLY A 152 18.40 -13.18 2.00
N ILE A 153 17.28 -13.61 2.58
CA ILE A 153 17.02 -13.46 4.02
C ILE A 153 18.01 -14.24 4.89
N ASP A 154 18.38 -15.47 4.48
CA ASP A 154 19.31 -16.30 5.24
C ASP A 154 20.71 -15.69 5.35
N HIS A 155 21.10 -14.86 4.37
CA HIS A 155 22.43 -14.26 4.32
C HIS A 155 22.66 -13.24 5.45
N TYR A 156 21.60 -12.68 6.04
CA TYR A 156 21.71 -11.79 7.20
C TYR A 156 22.22 -12.51 8.45
N TRP A 157 22.00 -13.83 8.53
CA TRP A 157 22.48 -14.71 9.60
C TRP A 157 23.65 -15.61 9.19
N SER A 158 24.29 -15.33 8.05
CA SER A 158 25.47 -16.06 7.59
C SER A 158 26.64 -15.88 8.57
N LYS A 159 27.28 -17.00 8.95
CA LYS A 159 28.51 -17.02 9.78
C LYS A 159 29.80 -16.97 8.95
N ARG A 160 29.71 -16.95 7.61
CA ARG A 160 30.90 -16.91 6.73
C ARG A 160 31.61 -15.57 6.90
N TYR A 161 32.93 -15.60 7.13
CA TYR A 161 33.75 -14.42 7.37
C TYR A 161 33.48 -13.26 6.40
N SER A 162 33.45 -13.54 5.09
CA SER A 162 33.28 -12.52 4.04
C SER A 162 31.88 -11.89 3.95
N THR A 163 30.85 -12.54 4.53
CA THR A 163 29.46 -12.07 4.42
C THR A 163 28.80 -11.83 5.77
N ASN A 164 29.53 -12.04 6.86
CA ASN A 164 28.98 -12.01 8.21
C ASN A 164 28.47 -10.61 8.57
N THR A 165 27.25 -10.55 9.10
CA THR A 165 26.67 -9.34 9.71
C THR A 165 26.25 -9.66 11.13
N PRO A 166 27.19 -9.61 12.09
CA PRO A 166 26.97 -10.12 13.45
C PRO A 166 25.79 -9.46 14.17
N PHE A 167 25.45 -8.21 13.82
CA PHE A 167 24.36 -7.48 14.44
C PHE A 167 23.03 -8.25 14.40
N PHE A 168 22.64 -8.78 13.23
CA PHE A 168 21.38 -9.52 13.08
C PHE A 168 21.31 -10.73 14.02
N SER A 169 22.34 -11.58 14.02
CA SER A 169 22.38 -12.81 14.82
C SER A 169 22.55 -12.57 16.32
N LYS A 170 23.16 -11.45 16.72
CA LYS A 170 23.25 -11.02 18.12
C LYS A 170 21.91 -10.52 18.67
N ILE A 171 21.12 -9.85 17.85
CA ILE A 171 19.86 -9.22 18.27
C ILE A 171 18.69 -10.21 18.26
N MET A 172 18.58 -11.03 17.22
CA MET A 172 17.52 -12.03 17.11
C MET A 172 18.04 -13.26 16.38
N SER A 173 17.67 -14.46 16.83
CA SER A 173 18.04 -15.67 16.10
C SER A 173 17.31 -15.73 14.75
N HIS A 174 17.96 -16.32 13.74
CA HIS A 174 17.34 -16.54 12.42
C HIS A 174 16.00 -17.25 12.54
N HIS A 175 15.96 -18.27 13.41
CA HIS A 175 14.76 -19.06 13.66
C HIS A 175 13.61 -18.22 14.22
N ARG A 176 13.89 -17.35 15.20
CA ARG A 176 12.88 -16.45 15.76
C ARG A 176 12.38 -15.44 14.73
N PHE A 177 13.28 -14.87 13.93
CA PHE A 177 12.91 -13.95 12.86
C PHE A 177 11.98 -14.61 11.84
N CYS A 178 12.30 -15.81 11.35
CA CYS A 178 11.44 -16.54 10.43
C CYS A 178 10.07 -16.89 11.04
N LEU A 179 10.01 -17.27 12.32
CA LEU A 179 8.76 -17.55 13.00
C LEU A 179 7.87 -16.30 13.12
N LEU A 180 8.44 -15.16 13.49
CA LEU A 180 7.72 -13.89 13.53
C LEU A 180 7.23 -13.48 12.14
N GLN A 181 8.09 -13.57 11.12
CA GLN A 181 7.69 -13.28 9.73
C GLN A 181 6.56 -14.21 9.25
N HIS A 182 6.55 -15.48 9.66
CA HIS A 182 5.54 -16.45 9.26
C HIS A 182 4.18 -16.22 9.95
N TYR A 183 4.19 -15.82 11.23
CA TYR A 183 2.97 -15.66 12.03
C TYR A 183 2.48 -14.22 12.19
N LEU A 184 3.20 -13.23 11.64
CA LEU A 184 2.80 -11.83 11.71
C LEU A 184 1.37 -11.65 11.17
N TYR A 185 0.50 -11.10 12.02
CA TYR A 185 -0.91 -10.93 11.71
C TYR A 185 -1.47 -9.65 12.34
N PHE A 186 -2.45 -9.02 11.69
CA PHE A 186 -2.93 -7.69 12.08
C PHE A 186 -4.44 -7.60 12.36
N SER A 187 -5.20 -8.67 12.11
CA SER A 187 -6.67 -8.65 12.16
C SER A 187 -7.22 -9.88 12.86
N ASP A 188 -8.35 -9.75 13.54
CA ASP A 188 -9.05 -10.90 14.10
C ASP A 188 -9.90 -11.62 13.05
N ASN A 189 -9.52 -12.85 12.69
CA ASN A 189 -10.28 -13.66 11.75
C ASN A 189 -11.68 -14.02 12.24
N ALA A 190 -11.88 -14.14 13.56
CA ALA A 190 -13.15 -14.54 14.14
C ALA A 190 -14.17 -13.39 14.16
N ALA A 191 -13.70 -12.14 14.13
CA ALA A 191 -14.53 -10.94 14.13
C ALA A 191 -14.86 -10.43 12.72
N PHE A 192 -14.40 -11.12 11.67
CA PHE A 192 -14.61 -10.68 10.31
C PHE A 192 -16.04 -10.98 9.82
N ASP A 193 -16.80 -9.92 9.58
CA ASP A 193 -18.08 -9.97 8.90
C ASP A 193 -17.95 -9.39 7.48
N PRO A 194 -17.97 -10.22 6.42
CA PRO A 194 -17.85 -9.76 5.04
C PRO A 194 -18.94 -8.77 4.61
N GLN A 195 -20.15 -8.85 5.17
CA GLN A 195 -21.28 -8.04 4.74
C GLN A 195 -21.19 -6.61 5.27
N ASN A 196 -20.61 -6.44 6.46
CA ASN A 196 -20.50 -5.15 7.14
C ASN A 196 -19.10 -4.53 7.02
N HIS A 197 -18.13 -5.23 6.46
CA HIS A 197 -16.77 -4.73 6.33
C HIS A 197 -16.63 -3.76 5.15
N LYS A 198 -16.09 -2.57 5.41
CA LYS A 198 -15.91 -1.48 4.43
C LYS A 198 -15.09 -1.87 3.20
N CYS A 199 -14.02 -2.65 3.39
CA CYS A 199 -13.20 -3.17 2.28
C CYS A 199 -12.76 -4.62 2.55
N PRO A 200 -13.59 -5.63 2.24
CA PRO A 200 -13.32 -7.03 2.57
C PRO A 200 -11.97 -7.54 2.05
N ARG A 201 -11.54 -7.06 0.87
CA ARG A 201 -10.25 -7.41 0.25
C ARG A 201 -9.02 -7.00 1.06
N LEU A 202 -9.17 -6.02 1.95
CA LEU A 202 -8.10 -5.49 2.79
C LEU A 202 -8.18 -5.95 4.24
N VAL A 203 -9.12 -6.83 4.61
CA VAL A 203 -9.37 -7.23 6.02
C VAL A 203 -8.10 -7.48 6.82
N LYS A 204 -7.10 -8.16 6.23
CA LYS A 204 -5.84 -8.53 6.88
C LYS A 204 -4.93 -7.36 7.21
N VAL A 205 -5.06 -6.23 6.52
CA VAL A 205 -4.21 -5.03 6.69
C VAL A 205 -5.03 -3.80 7.08
N TRP A 206 -6.36 -3.91 7.05
CA TRP A 206 -7.29 -2.81 7.29
C TRP A 206 -7.07 -2.11 8.63
N PRO A 207 -6.84 -2.81 9.76
CA PRO A 207 -6.56 -2.15 11.04
C PRO A 207 -5.34 -1.25 10.99
N VAL A 208 -4.26 -1.70 10.34
CA VAL A 208 -3.01 -0.93 10.19
C VAL A 208 -3.22 0.26 9.25
N LEU A 209 -3.84 0.05 8.09
CA LEU A 209 -4.12 1.12 7.14
C LEU A 209 -4.98 2.23 7.75
N LYS A 210 -6.04 1.85 8.47
CA LYS A 210 -6.93 2.80 9.15
C LYS A 210 -6.17 3.61 10.19
N HIS A 211 -5.42 2.93 11.07
CA HIS A 211 -4.62 3.59 12.10
C HIS A 211 -3.62 4.58 11.51
N LEU A 212 -2.90 4.19 10.45
CA LEU A 212 -1.91 5.07 9.82
C LEU A 212 -2.56 6.29 9.18
N ASN A 213 -3.68 6.15 8.47
CA ASN A 213 -4.41 7.31 7.92
C ASN A 213 -4.91 8.26 9.02
N GLU A 214 -5.38 7.73 10.14
CA GLU A 214 -5.75 8.53 11.31
C GLU A 214 -4.53 9.31 11.84
N LYS A 215 -3.41 8.62 12.10
CA LYS A 215 -2.16 9.27 12.55
C LYS A 215 -1.62 10.29 11.57
N PHE A 216 -1.67 10.02 10.27
CA PHE A 216 -1.17 10.93 9.27
C PHE A 216 -1.92 12.26 9.28
N SER A 217 -3.25 12.19 9.34
CA SER A 217 -4.11 13.37 9.37
C SER A 217 -4.11 14.11 10.70
N GLU A 218 -3.94 13.40 11.83
CA GLU A 218 -3.84 14.00 13.17
C GLU A 218 -2.50 14.70 13.40
N THR A 219 -1.41 14.21 12.80
CA THR A 219 -0.06 14.70 13.06
C THR A 219 0.24 16.02 12.34
N VAL A 220 -0.31 16.22 11.15
CA VAL A 220 0.00 17.40 10.31
C VAL A 220 -1.27 18.00 9.72
N THR A 221 -1.49 19.29 9.95
CA THR A 221 -2.30 20.11 9.05
C THR A 221 -1.40 20.54 7.88
N PRO A 222 -1.69 20.12 6.64
CA PRO A 222 -0.83 20.42 5.51
C PRO A 222 -0.86 21.92 5.16
N GLU A 223 0.21 22.37 4.50
CA GLU A 223 0.22 23.64 3.79
C GLU A 223 -0.85 23.70 2.70
N ARG A 224 -1.11 24.90 2.16
CA ARG A 224 -2.19 25.14 1.20
C ARG A 224 -2.12 24.22 -0.03
N ASP A 225 -0.92 23.92 -0.50
CA ASP A 225 -0.71 23.24 -1.77
C ASP A 225 -0.52 21.73 -1.53
N VAL A 226 -1.42 20.91 -2.06
CA VAL A 226 -1.45 19.45 -1.91
C VAL A 226 -1.53 18.76 -3.28
N THR A 227 -1.12 17.50 -3.36
CA THR A 227 -1.09 16.75 -4.61
C THR A 227 -1.66 15.34 -4.42
N ILE A 228 -2.34 14.83 -5.44
CA ILE A 228 -2.74 13.41 -5.51
C ILE A 228 -2.02 12.73 -6.66
N ASP A 229 -1.40 11.59 -6.36
CA ASP A 229 -0.73 10.76 -7.35
C ASP A 229 -0.72 9.29 -6.91
N GLU A 230 -0.29 8.41 -7.81
CA GLU A 230 -0.20 6.98 -7.59
C GLU A 230 1.18 6.50 -7.14
N SER A 231 1.17 5.68 -6.09
CA SER A 231 2.29 4.83 -5.72
C SER A 231 2.06 3.39 -6.17
N PHE A 232 3.13 2.72 -6.58
CA PHE A 232 3.08 1.34 -7.05
C PHE A 232 4.10 0.47 -6.32
N MET A 233 3.61 -0.34 -5.38
CA MET A 233 4.43 -1.25 -4.58
C MET A 233 4.58 -2.59 -5.30
N LEU A 234 5.82 -2.95 -5.67
CA LEU A 234 6.12 -4.24 -6.31
C LEU A 234 5.61 -5.42 -5.45
N PHE A 235 4.78 -6.26 -6.05
CA PHE A 235 4.28 -7.47 -5.40
C PHE A 235 4.09 -8.60 -6.42
N LYS A 236 4.87 -9.68 -6.27
CA LYS A 236 4.85 -10.84 -7.18
C LYS A 236 4.04 -12.03 -6.67
N GLY A 237 3.52 -11.97 -5.44
CA GLY A 237 2.74 -13.06 -4.84
C GLY A 237 1.36 -13.27 -5.49
N ARG A 238 0.63 -14.24 -4.93
CA ARG A 238 -0.78 -14.49 -5.28
C ARG A 238 -1.65 -13.50 -4.52
N LEU A 239 -2.19 -12.51 -5.23
CA LEU A 239 -3.11 -11.51 -4.72
C LEU A 239 -4.11 -11.18 -5.82
N GLY A 240 -5.41 -11.40 -5.56
CA GLY A 240 -6.45 -11.31 -6.59
C GLY A 240 -6.70 -9.89 -7.13
N TRP A 241 -6.20 -8.87 -6.45
CA TRP A 241 -6.38 -7.46 -6.81
C TRP A 241 -5.07 -6.74 -7.11
N LYS A 242 -3.96 -7.47 -7.25
CA LYS A 242 -2.71 -6.87 -7.75
C LYS A 242 -2.91 -6.35 -9.16
N GLN A 243 -2.25 -5.25 -9.46
CA GLN A 243 -2.31 -4.58 -10.73
C GLN A 243 -1.13 -4.97 -11.62
N PHE A 244 -1.37 -4.93 -12.93
CA PHE A 244 -0.33 -5.04 -13.94
C PHE A 244 -0.22 -3.73 -14.70
N ILE A 245 0.92 -3.05 -14.60
CA ILE A 245 1.18 -1.79 -15.31
C ILE A 245 2.42 -2.00 -16.21
N PRO A 246 2.24 -2.23 -17.53
CA PRO A 246 3.32 -2.61 -18.44
C PRO A 246 4.51 -1.65 -18.46
N LEU A 247 4.20 -0.34 -18.37
CA LEU A 247 5.17 0.75 -18.49
C LEU A 247 5.95 1.01 -17.20
N LYS A 248 5.54 0.47 -16.05
CA LYS A 248 6.26 0.64 -14.78
C LYS A 248 7.37 -0.41 -14.66
N ARG A 249 8.50 -0.02 -14.06
CA ARG A 249 9.65 -0.93 -13.80
C ARG A 249 9.23 -2.16 -12.99
N ALA A 250 8.44 -1.93 -11.94
CA ALA A 250 7.70 -2.99 -11.27
C ALA A 250 6.38 -3.18 -12.02
N ARG A 251 6.28 -4.21 -12.85
CA ARG A 251 5.07 -4.44 -13.65
C ARG A 251 3.90 -4.98 -12.85
N PHE A 252 4.15 -5.75 -11.80
CA PHE A 252 3.11 -6.34 -10.94
C PHE A 252 3.19 -5.77 -9.53
N GLY A 253 2.07 -5.32 -8.98
CA GLY A 253 2.12 -4.65 -7.69
C GLY A 253 0.78 -4.25 -7.11
N VAL A 254 0.86 -3.66 -5.92
CA VAL A 254 -0.24 -3.00 -5.24
C VAL A 254 -0.21 -1.53 -5.63
N LYS A 255 -1.29 -1.05 -6.24
CA LYS A 255 -1.50 0.37 -6.58
C LYS A 255 -2.12 1.07 -5.38
N CYS A 256 -1.59 2.23 -5.01
CA CYS A 256 -2.13 3.10 -3.97
C CYS A 256 -2.32 4.51 -4.53
N PHE A 257 -3.39 5.18 -4.12
CA PHE A 257 -3.58 6.62 -4.33
C PHE A 257 -3.15 7.34 -3.06
N MET A 258 -2.29 8.35 -3.19
CA MET A 258 -1.74 9.07 -2.05
C MET A 258 -2.04 10.56 -2.20
N LEU A 259 -2.58 11.17 -1.15
CA LEU A 259 -2.63 12.62 -0.99
C LEU A 259 -1.41 13.05 -0.19
N CYS A 260 -0.62 13.93 -0.76
CA CYS A 260 0.60 14.43 -0.18
C CYS A 260 0.58 15.96 -0.07
N GLU A 261 1.26 16.49 0.94
CA GLU A 261 1.56 17.90 1.01
C GLU A 261 2.73 18.22 0.05
N SER A 262 2.56 19.27 -0.77
CA SER A 262 3.42 19.47 -1.95
C SER A 262 4.83 19.95 -1.63
N VAL A 263 5.05 20.55 -0.46
CA VAL A 263 6.33 21.17 -0.09
C VAL A 263 7.27 20.14 0.54
N SER A 264 6.78 19.36 1.50
CA SER A 264 7.52 18.36 2.27
C SER A 264 7.43 16.95 1.67
N GLY A 265 6.43 16.69 0.84
CA GLY A 265 6.10 15.34 0.36
C GLY A 265 5.47 14.46 1.44
N TYR A 266 5.01 15.04 2.56
CA TYR A 266 4.35 14.31 3.64
C TYR A 266 3.08 13.62 3.13
N VAL A 267 2.99 12.31 3.36
CA VAL A 267 1.80 11.53 3.00
C VAL A 267 0.71 11.79 4.04
N TRP A 268 -0.38 12.40 3.60
CA TRP A 268 -1.49 12.78 4.46
C TRP A 268 -2.59 11.71 4.49
N SER A 269 -2.82 11.01 3.38
CA SER A 269 -3.80 9.92 3.29
C SER A 269 -3.46 8.94 2.17
N ILE A 270 -3.80 7.66 2.38
CA ILE A 270 -3.57 6.57 1.42
C ILE A 270 -4.87 5.79 1.20
N ILE A 271 -5.20 5.54 -0.07
CA ILE A 271 -6.19 4.54 -0.49
C ILE A 271 -5.47 3.42 -1.24
N ILE A 272 -5.68 2.17 -0.82
CA ILE A 272 -5.18 1.00 -1.55
C ILE A 272 -6.23 0.60 -2.59
N TYR A 273 -5.82 0.56 -3.86
CA TYR A 273 -6.69 0.11 -4.94
C TYR A 273 -6.90 -1.40 -4.89
N THR A 274 -8.15 -1.83 -4.84
CA THR A 274 -8.53 -3.25 -4.82
C THR A 274 -9.46 -3.64 -5.97
N GLY A 275 -9.50 -2.81 -7.04
CA GLY A 275 -10.44 -2.96 -8.15
C GLY A 275 -11.80 -2.35 -7.81
N LYS A 276 -12.87 -3.02 -8.22
CA LYS A 276 -14.27 -2.60 -7.97
C LYS A 276 -14.63 -2.51 -6.47
N ASP A 277 -13.90 -3.21 -5.61
CA ASP A 277 -14.11 -3.23 -4.16
C ASP A 277 -13.25 -2.18 -3.42
N THR A 278 -12.68 -1.22 -4.15
CA THR A 278 -11.93 -0.11 -3.54
C THR A 278 -12.87 0.70 -2.67
N PHE A 279 -12.51 0.90 -1.40
CA PHE A 279 -13.35 1.68 -0.49
C PHE A 279 -13.26 3.16 -0.83
N LEU A 280 -14.35 3.68 -1.39
CA LEU A 280 -14.58 5.09 -1.70
C LEU A 280 -15.85 5.56 -1.00
N LYS A 281 -16.00 6.87 -0.80
CA LYS A 281 -17.17 7.41 -0.11
C LYS A 281 -18.43 7.26 -0.98
N PRO A 282 -19.52 6.65 -0.45
CA PRO A 282 -20.73 6.37 -1.22
C PRO A 282 -21.41 7.61 -1.81
N GLU A 283 -21.22 8.78 -1.20
CA GLU A 283 -21.77 10.05 -1.67
C GLU A 283 -21.28 10.45 -3.06
N TYR A 284 -20.09 10.00 -3.45
CA TYR A 284 -19.49 10.29 -4.75
C TYR A 284 -19.77 9.21 -5.81
N SER A 285 -20.52 8.15 -5.47
CA SER A 285 -20.74 6.97 -6.32
C SER A 285 -21.30 7.23 -7.73
N LYS A 286 -21.89 8.41 -7.96
CA LYS A 286 -22.41 8.83 -9.27
C LYS A 286 -21.36 9.39 -10.23
N LEU A 287 -20.19 9.79 -9.71
CA LEU A 287 -19.11 10.37 -10.49
C LEU A 287 -18.25 9.28 -11.12
N CYS A 288 -17.39 9.63 -12.07
CA CYS A 288 -16.39 8.70 -12.58
C CYS A 288 -15.40 8.27 -11.48
N PHE A 289 -14.77 7.11 -11.67
CA PHE A 289 -13.94 6.48 -10.63
C PHE A 289 -12.78 7.36 -10.14
N SER A 290 -12.13 8.09 -11.05
CA SER A 290 -11.02 8.97 -10.71
C SER A 290 -11.47 10.19 -9.89
N SER A 291 -12.62 10.79 -10.24
CA SER A 291 -13.26 11.85 -9.43
C SER A 291 -13.67 11.37 -8.05
N GLN A 292 -14.19 10.13 -7.93
CA GLN A 292 -14.50 9.52 -6.64
C GLN A 292 -13.26 9.38 -5.75
N ILE A 293 -12.11 9.00 -6.32
CA ILE A 293 -10.85 8.94 -5.58
C ILE A 293 -10.47 10.32 -5.07
N VAL A 294 -10.43 11.33 -5.95
CA VAL A 294 -10.02 12.69 -5.58
C VAL A 294 -10.86 13.21 -4.42
N LEU A 295 -12.18 13.16 -4.55
CA LEU A 295 -13.10 13.67 -3.53
C LEU A 295 -13.04 12.84 -2.25
N THR A 296 -12.89 11.51 -2.34
CA THR A 296 -12.77 10.66 -1.16
C THR A 296 -11.53 11.00 -0.33
N VAL A 297 -10.39 11.19 -0.98
CA VAL A 297 -9.12 11.46 -0.29
C VAL A 297 -9.07 12.91 0.21
N MET A 298 -9.65 13.85 -0.55
CA MET A 298 -9.64 15.28 -0.21
C MET A 298 -10.69 15.69 0.82
N GLU A 299 -11.74 14.89 1.05
CA GLU A 299 -12.90 15.31 1.85
C GLU A 299 -12.56 16.11 3.12
N PRO A 300 -11.60 15.73 3.97
CA PRO A 300 -11.30 16.48 5.19
C PRO A 300 -10.67 17.87 4.95
N LEU A 301 -10.13 18.10 3.75
CA LEU A 301 -9.50 19.34 3.30
C LEU A 301 -10.42 20.20 2.43
N LEU A 302 -11.57 19.68 1.99
CA LEU A 302 -12.54 20.45 1.20
C LEU A 302 -13.08 21.65 1.98
N HIS A 303 -13.58 22.64 1.24
CA HIS A 303 -14.10 23.93 1.70
C HIS A 303 -13.12 24.85 2.43
N LYS A 304 -11.82 24.51 2.47
CA LYS A 304 -10.78 25.26 3.20
C LYS A 304 -9.85 26.07 2.30
N GLY A 305 -10.08 26.10 0.99
CA GLY A 305 -9.26 26.87 0.04
C GLY A 305 -7.89 26.26 -0.25
N TYR A 306 -7.75 24.93 -0.12
CA TYR A 306 -6.55 24.21 -0.57
C TYR A 306 -6.38 24.29 -2.09
N CYS A 307 -5.15 24.14 -2.54
CA CYS A 307 -4.79 24.02 -3.95
C CYS A 307 -4.33 22.60 -4.23
N LEU A 308 -5.16 21.86 -4.96
CA LEU A 308 -4.93 20.48 -5.32
C LEU A 308 -4.29 20.40 -6.71
N THR A 309 -3.13 19.76 -6.79
CA THR A 309 -2.46 19.39 -8.05
C THR A 309 -2.74 17.92 -8.36
N ILE A 310 -3.12 17.61 -9.59
CA ILE A 310 -3.43 16.23 -10.03
C ILE A 310 -2.95 15.97 -11.46
N ASP A 311 -2.59 14.71 -11.74
CA ASP A 311 -2.30 14.26 -13.11
C ASP A 311 -3.59 14.14 -13.95
N ASN A 312 -3.42 14.09 -15.28
CA ASN A 312 -4.44 13.91 -16.30
C ASN A 312 -5.38 12.73 -16.03
N TYR A 313 -4.90 11.65 -15.40
CA TYR A 313 -5.73 10.50 -15.04
C TYR A 313 -6.92 10.90 -14.15
N TYR A 314 -6.75 11.92 -13.31
CA TYR A 314 -7.78 12.39 -12.39
C TYR A 314 -8.61 13.55 -12.92
N TYR A 315 -8.17 14.18 -14.01
CA TYR A 315 -8.80 15.39 -14.51
C TYR A 315 -10.13 15.07 -15.23
N SER A 316 -11.18 15.81 -14.87
CA SER A 316 -12.41 15.88 -15.67
C SER A 316 -13.07 17.26 -15.50
N PRO A 317 -13.77 17.78 -16.53
CA PRO A 317 -14.51 19.04 -16.41
C PRO A 317 -15.53 19.03 -15.26
N GLU A 318 -16.25 17.93 -15.07
CA GLU A 318 -17.21 17.76 -13.97
C GLU A 318 -16.53 17.87 -12.59
N LEU A 319 -15.34 17.28 -12.43
CA LEU A 319 -14.57 17.41 -11.19
C LEU A 319 -14.09 18.85 -10.97
N ALA A 320 -13.63 19.53 -12.02
CA ALA A 320 -13.17 20.92 -11.92
C ALA A 320 -14.29 21.86 -11.49
N GLU A 321 -15.48 21.72 -12.09
CA GLU A 321 -16.67 22.48 -11.70
C GLU A 321 -17.09 22.18 -10.26
N ASN A 322 -17.11 20.91 -9.86
CA ASN A 322 -17.48 20.49 -8.51
C ASN A 322 -16.51 21.06 -7.47
N LEU A 323 -15.20 20.87 -7.67
CA LEU A 323 -14.17 21.38 -6.75
C LEU A 323 -14.23 22.89 -6.58
N PHE A 324 -14.49 23.62 -7.68
CA PHE A 324 -14.55 25.07 -7.65
C PHE A 324 -15.85 25.60 -7.04
N HIS A 325 -17.01 25.15 -7.54
CA HIS A 325 -18.30 25.73 -7.17
C HIS A 325 -18.87 25.20 -5.85
N VAL A 326 -18.62 23.93 -5.53
CA VAL A 326 -19.17 23.27 -4.33
C VAL A 326 -18.10 23.20 -3.26
N GLU A 327 -16.95 22.65 -3.60
CA GLU A 327 -15.94 22.26 -2.61
C GLU A 327 -14.93 23.37 -2.27
N ARG A 328 -15.03 24.56 -2.89
CA ARG A 328 -14.14 25.72 -2.67
C ARG A 328 -12.65 25.35 -2.62
N THR A 329 -12.24 24.49 -3.54
CA THR A 329 -10.88 23.94 -3.67
C THR A 329 -10.35 24.27 -5.06
N TYR A 330 -9.09 24.69 -5.15
CA TYR A 330 -8.45 24.91 -6.45
C TYR A 330 -7.97 23.61 -7.04
N MET A 331 -8.18 23.43 -8.33
CA MET A 331 -7.50 22.43 -9.12
C MET A 331 -6.42 23.12 -9.94
N ALA A 332 -5.18 22.66 -9.80
CA ALA A 332 -4.03 23.03 -10.61
C ALA A 332 -3.59 21.82 -11.44
N HIS A 333 -3.10 22.10 -12.64
CA HIS A 333 -2.47 21.12 -13.53
C HIS A 333 -0.96 21.26 -13.47
#